data_AF-A0A948D2Q9-F1
#
_entry.id   AF-A0A948D2Q9-F1
#
_cell.length_a   1.000
_cell.length_b   1.000
_cell.length_c   1.000
_cell.angle_alpha   90.00
_cell.angle_beta   90.00
_cell.angle_gamma   90.00
#
_symmetry.space_group_name_H-M   'P 1'
#
loop_
_entity.id
_entity.type
_entity.pdbx_description
1 polymer ?
#
loop_
_entity_poly.entity_id
_entity_poly.type
_entity_poly.pdbx_seq_one_letter_code
_entity_poly.pdbx_strand_id
1 'polypeptide(L)'
;MKPEEHLKDRLTNCSKADLRPVDQEFLDKNGMEEMIYRLLTSKKFRKWSVMDTVEQKVRRALSLCIPENKPIKFSCPFGGYKLWRLASAPEVDWAEYFMIAYNTEYIAPILKIYKPGVELIFTSDAVILERMNNISKTDSNLYFDSFKALLNKYRQYLPNNFSMDIVRIADLYENEQKLHEEVDRLIPEIEAEYKAMGDKETNLNLITSELNIQWQGAEDWSKYTDEEKKEKIRIGPIIHDAYCRISKRAEYIKGDDKIMVFTTPGKSSIPIGTTKTSVTKFWTGFGVLEKKGDSYFDRVLSPQQFDKIKDQPHEVVQTDLIPLKNFKEIWVYPEELRFS
;
A
#
# COMPACT_ATOMS: atom_id res chain seq x y z
N MET A 1 -10.39 0.07 27.00
CA MET A 1 -10.57 -0.93 25.93
C MET A 1 -9.43 -1.94 26.02
N LYS A 2 -9.63 -3.21 25.67
CA LYS A 2 -8.53 -4.20 25.52
C LYS A 2 -7.95 -4.17 24.10
N PRO A 3 -6.69 -4.59 23.86
CA PRO A 3 -6.09 -4.61 22.52
C PRO A 3 -6.91 -5.44 21.52
N GLU A 4 -7.40 -6.61 21.93
CA GLU A 4 -8.24 -7.44 21.07
C GLU A 4 -9.60 -6.80 20.72
N GLU A 5 -10.20 -6.04 21.64
CA GLU A 5 -11.42 -5.28 21.37
C GLU A 5 -11.17 -4.18 20.34
N HIS A 6 -10.04 -3.47 20.46
CA HIS A 6 -9.60 -2.47 19.49
C HIS A 6 -9.42 -3.09 18.11
N LEU A 7 -8.68 -4.20 18.01
CA LEU A 7 -8.49 -4.90 16.74
C LEU A 7 -9.84 -5.34 16.15
N LYS A 8 -10.69 -6.01 16.93
CA LYS A 8 -12.03 -6.40 16.47
C LYS A 8 -12.86 -5.21 15.98
N ASP A 9 -12.77 -4.06 16.63
CA ASP A 9 -13.41 -2.81 16.17
C ASP A 9 -12.85 -2.38 14.80
N ARG A 10 -11.53 -2.37 14.61
CA ARG A 10 -10.89 -2.05 13.32
C ARG A 10 -11.32 -3.00 12.20
N LEU A 11 -11.57 -4.27 12.48
CA LEU A 11 -12.08 -5.22 11.48
C LEU A 11 -13.56 -4.97 11.14
N THR A 12 -14.40 -4.80 12.16
CA THR A 12 -15.86 -4.89 12.01
C THR A 12 -16.56 -3.54 11.78
N ASN A 13 -15.89 -2.44 12.15
CA ASN A 13 -16.47 -1.09 12.12
C ASN A 13 -15.72 -0.12 11.20
N CYS A 14 -14.63 -0.52 10.54
CA CYS A 14 -13.87 0.39 9.67
C CYS A 14 -14.65 0.94 8.47
N SER A 15 -15.71 0.26 8.02
CA SER A 15 -16.60 0.70 6.94
C SER A 15 -17.75 1.60 7.42
N LYS A 16 -17.87 1.81 8.73
CA LYS A 16 -18.93 2.61 9.35
C LYS A 16 -18.48 4.06 9.46
N ALA A 17 -19.19 4.93 8.77
CA ALA A 17 -19.06 6.37 8.92
C ALA A 17 -20.44 7.01 8.91
N ASP A 18 -20.61 8.08 9.69
CA ASP A 18 -21.82 8.88 9.68
C ASP A 18 -21.57 10.20 8.96
N LEU A 19 -22.57 10.66 8.22
CA LEU A 19 -22.56 11.99 7.63
C LEU A 19 -22.99 12.99 8.70
N ARG A 20 -22.22 14.06 8.86
CA ARG A 20 -22.62 15.16 9.74
C ARG A 20 -23.66 16.02 9.01
N PRO A 21 -24.51 16.78 9.72
CA PRO A 21 -25.47 17.69 9.07
C PRO A 21 -24.82 18.64 8.06
N VAL A 22 -23.64 19.19 8.39
CA VAL A 22 -22.85 20.06 7.47
C VAL A 22 -22.40 19.35 6.19
N ASP A 23 -22.25 18.02 6.23
CA ASP A 23 -21.88 17.22 5.07
C ASP A 23 -23.09 17.02 4.15
N GLN A 24 -24.29 16.86 4.72
CA GLN A 24 -25.54 16.80 3.97
C GLN A 24 -25.86 18.16 3.32
N GLU A 25 -25.77 19.26 4.07
CA GLU A 25 -25.98 20.62 3.52
C GLU A 25 -25.04 20.91 2.35
N PHE A 26 -23.77 20.47 2.46
CA PHE A 26 -22.81 20.63 1.38
C PHE A 26 -23.18 19.80 0.15
N LEU A 27 -23.59 18.54 0.36
CA LEU A 27 -24.04 17.66 -0.71
C LEU A 27 -25.24 18.24 -1.46
N ASP A 28 -26.24 18.75 -0.74
CA ASP A 28 -27.45 19.32 -1.33
C ASP A 28 -27.15 20.58 -2.15
N LYS A 29 -26.17 21.38 -1.71
CA LYS A 29 -25.78 22.62 -2.38
C LYS A 29 -24.85 22.42 -3.57
N ASN A 30 -23.88 21.51 -3.48
CA ASN A 30 -22.77 21.40 -4.44
C ASN A 30 -22.81 20.13 -5.29
N GLY A 31 -23.68 19.18 -4.96
CA GLY A 31 -23.82 17.92 -5.68
C GLY A 31 -22.82 16.83 -5.27
N MET A 32 -23.02 15.64 -5.84
CA MET A 32 -22.32 14.41 -5.47
C MET A 32 -20.81 14.45 -5.79
N GLU A 33 -20.44 14.91 -6.99
CA GLU A 33 -19.05 14.97 -7.43
C GLU A 33 -18.20 15.82 -6.49
N GLU A 34 -18.65 17.04 -6.17
CA GLU A 34 -17.91 17.95 -5.30
C GLU A 34 -17.88 17.44 -3.85
N MET A 35 -18.97 16.83 -3.37
CA MET A 35 -18.99 16.22 -2.04
C MET A 35 -17.98 15.08 -1.92
N ILE A 36 -17.93 14.17 -2.90
CA ILE A 36 -16.97 13.06 -2.89
C ILE A 36 -15.53 13.57 -3.03
N TYR A 37 -15.28 14.54 -3.91
CA TYR A 37 -13.97 15.18 -4.03
C TYR A 37 -13.50 15.77 -2.69
N ARG A 38 -14.39 16.51 -2.00
CA ARG A 38 -14.11 17.09 -0.68
C ARG A 38 -13.78 16.03 0.37
N LEU A 39 -14.50 14.90 0.38
CA LEU A 39 -14.22 13.78 1.28
C LEU A 39 -12.84 13.17 1.00
N LEU A 40 -12.55 12.90 -0.27
CA LEU A 40 -11.28 12.30 -0.70
C LEU A 40 -10.07 13.18 -0.41
N THR A 41 -10.25 14.50 -0.47
CA THR A 41 -9.20 15.47 -0.21
C THR A 41 -9.22 15.99 1.23
N SER A 42 -9.92 15.32 2.15
CA SER A 42 -9.92 15.67 3.57
C SER A 42 -8.52 15.59 4.21
N LYS A 43 -8.19 16.57 5.05
CA LYS A 43 -6.96 16.57 5.87
C LYS A 43 -6.96 15.49 6.96
N LYS A 44 -8.10 14.83 7.22
CA LYS A 44 -8.21 13.74 8.22
C LYS A 44 -7.27 12.58 7.89
N PHE A 45 -7.14 12.26 6.60
CA PHE A 45 -6.40 11.08 6.12
C PHE A 45 -5.10 11.42 5.40
N ARG A 46 -5.02 12.60 4.78
CA ARG A 46 -3.84 13.04 4.04
C ARG A 46 -2.74 13.53 4.97
N LYS A 47 -1.49 13.20 4.61
CA LYS A 47 -0.29 13.73 5.29
C LYS A 47 0.42 14.82 4.47
N TRP A 48 0.03 14.99 3.21
CA TRP A 48 0.55 16.01 2.30
C TRP A 48 -0.57 16.69 1.53
N SER A 49 -0.27 17.86 0.98
CA SER A 49 -1.14 18.57 0.03
C SER A 49 -1.41 17.73 -1.23
N VAL A 50 -2.59 17.90 -1.81
CA VAL A 50 -2.93 17.32 -3.11
C VAL A 50 -2.36 18.23 -4.19
N MET A 51 -1.66 17.65 -5.16
CA MET A 51 -1.13 18.40 -6.31
C MET A 51 -2.25 18.62 -7.33
N ASP A 52 -2.17 19.70 -8.12
CA ASP A 52 -3.16 20.02 -9.16
C ASP A 52 -3.37 18.87 -10.15
N THR A 53 -2.31 18.15 -10.51
CA THR A 53 -2.40 16.97 -11.41
C THR A 53 -3.20 15.83 -10.78
N VAL A 54 -3.12 15.66 -9.46
CA VAL A 54 -3.92 14.66 -8.72
C VAL A 54 -5.36 15.13 -8.62
N GLU A 55 -5.61 16.41 -8.34
CA GLU A 55 -6.96 16.98 -8.32
C GLU A 55 -7.67 16.76 -9.68
N GLN A 56 -7.02 17.13 -10.78
CA GLN A 56 -7.56 16.95 -12.13
C GLN A 56 -7.90 15.48 -12.40
N LYS A 57 -7.01 14.56 -12.01
CA LYS A 57 -7.23 13.12 -12.20
C LYS A 57 -8.41 12.60 -11.38
N VAL A 58 -8.54 13.00 -10.12
CA VAL A 58 -9.65 12.61 -9.26
C VAL A 58 -10.97 13.12 -9.83
N ARG A 59 -11.03 14.42 -10.19
CA ARG A 59 -12.24 15.01 -10.80
C ARG A 59 -12.61 14.35 -12.13
N ARG A 60 -11.61 13.99 -12.94
CA ARG A 60 -11.83 13.21 -14.17
C ARG A 60 -12.44 11.84 -13.88
N ALA A 61 -11.90 11.09 -12.93
CA ALA A 61 -12.45 9.78 -12.58
C ALA A 61 -13.89 9.87 -12.05
N LEU A 62 -14.19 10.87 -11.22
CA LEU A 62 -15.55 11.10 -10.71
C LEU A 62 -16.54 11.45 -11.82
N SER A 63 -16.17 12.36 -12.73
CA SER A 63 -17.04 12.74 -13.86
C SER A 63 -17.25 11.63 -14.89
N LEU A 64 -16.42 10.59 -14.90
CA LEU A 64 -16.65 9.36 -15.67
C LEU A 64 -17.54 8.36 -14.92
N CYS A 65 -17.30 8.15 -13.62
CA CYS A 65 -18.00 7.10 -12.87
C CYS A 65 -19.41 7.50 -12.46
N ILE A 66 -19.62 8.74 -12.01
CA ILE A 66 -20.87 9.18 -11.37
C ILE A 66 -22.03 9.28 -12.37
N PRO A 67 -21.90 9.92 -13.55
CA PRO A 67 -22.97 9.97 -14.53
C PRO A 67 -23.37 8.58 -15.06
N GLU A 68 -22.41 7.66 -15.15
CA GLU A 68 -22.64 6.29 -15.60
C GLU A 68 -23.15 5.36 -14.48
N ASN A 69 -23.35 5.89 -13.26
CA ASN A 69 -23.79 5.13 -12.09
C ASN A 69 -22.91 3.90 -11.81
N LYS A 70 -21.60 4.02 -12.05
CA LYS A 70 -20.60 2.96 -11.84
C LYS A 70 -19.89 3.14 -10.49
N PRO A 71 -19.43 2.06 -9.84
CA PRO A 71 -18.58 2.18 -8.66
C PRO A 71 -17.36 3.06 -8.94
N ILE A 72 -16.98 3.89 -7.97
CA ILE A 72 -15.72 4.65 -8.06
C ILE A 72 -14.57 3.69 -7.82
N LYS A 73 -13.59 3.68 -8.74
CA LYS A 73 -12.51 2.70 -8.72
C LYS A 73 -11.24 3.29 -8.11
N PHE A 74 -10.75 2.65 -7.06
CA PHE A 74 -9.48 2.94 -6.43
C PHE A 74 -8.43 1.90 -6.81
N SER A 75 -7.20 2.37 -7.01
CA SER A 75 -6.02 1.53 -7.14
C SER A 75 -5.03 1.84 -6.01
N CYS A 76 -4.51 0.79 -5.37
CA CYS A 76 -3.45 0.88 -4.36
C CYS A 76 -2.27 0.00 -4.81
N PRO A 77 -1.32 0.55 -5.59
CA PRO A 77 -0.13 -0.21 -5.99
C PRO A 77 0.80 -0.43 -4.82
N PHE A 78 1.45 -1.59 -4.78
CA PHE A 78 2.41 -1.92 -3.75
C PHE A 78 3.33 -3.06 -4.20
N GLY A 79 4.41 -3.30 -3.44
CA GLY A 79 5.49 -4.19 -3.85
C GLY A 79 5.10 -5.65 -4.04
N GLY A 80 4.03 -6.14 -3.40
CA GLY A 80 3.62 -7.55 -3.54
C GLY A 80 4.42 -8.57 -2.72
N TYR A 81 5.16 -8.13 -1.70
CA TYR A 81 5.99 -8.98 -0.84
C TYR A 81 6.14 -8.39 0.56
N LYS A 82 6.46 -9.22 1.56
CA LYS A 82 6.95 -8.73 2.85
C LYS A 82 8.46 -8.59 2.77
N LEU A 83 9.00 -7.46 3.23
CA LEU A 83 10.44 -7.24 3.25
C LEU A 83 11.17 -8.37 4.02
N TRP A 84 12.08 -9.07 3.33
CA TRP A 84 12.70 -10.32 3.75
C TRP A 84 13.41 -10.29 5.12
N ARG A 85 13.88 -9.12 5.55
CA ARG A 85 14.55 -8.94 6.85
C ARG A 85 13.59 -8.73 8.03
N LEU A 86 12.28 -8.68 7.78
CA LEU A 86 11.28 -8.63 8.85
C LEU A 86 10.94 -10.04 9.33
N ALA A 87 10.71 -10.19 10.63
CA ALA A 87 10.36 -11.48 11.23
C ALA A 87 9.05 -12.08 10.69
N SER A 88 8.16 -11.24 10.16
CA SER A 88 6.90 -11.65 9.54
C SER A 88 7.05 -12.16 8.11
N ALA A 89 8.20 -11.95 7.46
CA ALA A 89 8.38 -12.43 6.09
C ALA A 89 8.25 -13.97 5.99
N PRO A 90 7.68 -14.50 4.91
CA PRO A 90 7.23 -13.76 3.71
C PRO A 90 5.75 -13.35 3.74
N GLU A 91 4.99 -13.64 4.80
CA GLU A 91 3.53 -13.44 4.85
C GLU A 91 3.14 -12.06 5.40
N VAL A 92 1.86 -11.69 5.21
CA VAL A 92 1.30 -10.45 5.77
C VAL A 92 1.29 -10.44 7.30
N ASP A 93 1.32 -9.25 7.91
CA ASP A 93 1.18 -9.06 9.36
C ASP A 93 0.21 -7.91 9.69
N TRP A 94 0.24 -7.44 10.94
CA TRP A 94 -0.59 -6.35 11.41
C TRP A 94 -0.44 -5.04 10.61
N ALA A 95 0.67 -4.82 9.89
CA ALA A 95 0.83 -3.63 9.06
C ALA A 95 -0.16 -3.62 7.88
N GLU A 96 -0.32 -4.75 7.20
CA GLU A 96 -1.33 -4.91 6.14
C GLU A 96 -2.74 -4.73 6.70
N TYR A 97 -3.00 -5.33 7.87
CA TYR A 97 -4.30 -5.23 8.55
C TYR A 97 -4.65 -3.77 8.87
N PHE A 98 -3.75 -3.02 9.51
CA PHE A 98 -4.00 -1.62 9.84
C PHE A 98 -4.20 -0.76 8.60
N MET A 99 -3.44 -1.03 7.54
CA MET A 99 -3.58 -0.32 6.28
C MET A 99 -4.93 -0.57 5.60
N ILE A 100 -5.42 -1.81 5.58
CA ILE A 100 -6.73 -2.15 5.00
C ILE A 100 -7.85 -1.48 5.80
N ALA A 101 -7.79 -1.54 7.14
CA ALA A 101 -8.75 -0.85 7.99
C ALA A 101 -8.75 0.66 7.74
N TYR A 102 -7.58 1.28 7.62
CA TYR A 102 -7.45 2.72 7.41
C TYR A 102 -7.95 3.18 6.04
N ASN A 103 -7.66 2.42 4.97
CA ASN A 103 -8.21 2.68 3.64
C ASN A 103 -9.73 2.50 3.60
N THR A 104 -10.25 1.51 4.32
CA THR A 104 -11.70 1.30 4.43
C THR A 104 -12.37 2.46 5.15
N GLU A 105 -11.77 2.97 6.23
CA GLU A 105 -12.27 4.16 6.96
C GLU A 105 -12.23 5.44 6.11
N TYR A 106 -11.21 5.56 5.26
CA TYR A 106 -11.09 6.66 4.31
C TYR A 106 -12.25 6.67 3.29
N ILE A 107 -12.67 5.50 2.82
CA ILE A 107 -13.72 5.32 1.82
C ILE A 107 -15.13 5.36 2.45
N ALA A 108 -15.27 4.98 3.71
CA ALA A 108 -16.56 4.79 4.39
C ALA A 108 -17.59 5.92 4.21
N PRO A 109 -17.24 7.23 4.29
CA PRO A 109 -18.22 8.30 4.08
C PRO A 109 -18.81 8.32 2.66
N ILE A 110 -18.04 7.88 1.65
CA ILE A 110 -18.50 7.83 0.25
C ILE A 110 -19.56 6.74 0.08
N LEU A 111 -19.36 5.59 0.74
CA LEU A 111 -20.30 4.46 0.70
C LEU A 111 -21.70 4.82 1.21
N LYS A 112 -21.82 5.86 2.04
CA LYS A 112 -23.11 6.35 2.55
C LYS A 112 -23.88 7.22 1.57
N ILE A 113 -23.18 8.01 0.75
CA ILE A 113 -23.81 8.95 -0.18
C ILE A 113 -23.92 8.39 -1.60
N TYR A 114 -23.02 7.48 -1.99
CA TYR A 114 -22.91 6.99 -3.35
C TYR A 114 -23.37 5.53 -3.47
N LYS A 115 -24.57 5.32 -4.02
CA LYS A 115 -25.22 4.01 -4.08
C LYS A 115 -24.42 2.94 -4.86
N PRO A 116 -23.85 3.22 -6.05
CA PRO A 116 -22.98 2.25 -6.74
C PRO A 116 -21.75 1.87 -5.92
N GLY A 117 -21.33 2.77 -5.04
CA GLY A 117 -20.29 2.52 -4.07
C GLY A 117 -18.88 2.52 -4.67
N VAL A 118 -18.02 1.66 -4.15
CA VAL A 118 -16.57 1.75 -4.39
C VAL A 118 -15.98 0.37 -4.67
N GLU A 119 -14.97 0.34 -5.53
CA GLU A 119 -14.10 -0.80 -5.78
C GLU A 119 -12.66 -0.42 -5.40
N LEU A 120 -12.04 -1.10 -4.43
CA LEU A 120 -10.65 -0.90 -4.04
C LEU A 120 -9.77 -2.07 -4.49
N ILE A 121 -8.90 -1.85 -5.47
CA ILE A 121 -7.99 -2.89 -5.97
C ILE A 121 -6.57 -2.63 -5.52
N PHE A 122 -6.03 -3.56 -4.73
CA PHE A 122 -4.61 -3.64 -4.43
C PHE A 122 -3.88 -4.25 -5.64
N THR A 123 -2.88 -3.54 -6.17
CA THR A 123 -2.14 -3.99 -7.36
C THR A 123 -0.74 -4.42 -6.95
N SER A 124 -0.47 -5.72 -7.07
CA SER A 124 0.79 -6.34 -6.65
C SER A 124 1.82 -6.29 -7.76
N ASP A 125 2.97 -5.69 -7.44
CA ASP A 125 4.14 -5.63 -8.31
C ASP A 125 5.10 -6.83 -8.15
N ALA A 126 4.63 -7.91 -7.52
CA ALA A 126 5.43 -9.08 -7.16
C ALA A 126 6.26 -9.69 -8.30
N VAL A 127 5.72 -9.65 -9.52
CA VAL A 127 6.29 -10.31 -10.71
C VAL A 127 7.71 -9.85 -11.06
N ILE A 128 8.06 -8.60 -10.75
CA ILE A 128 9.38 -8.05 -11.09
C ILE A 128 10.42 -8.24 -9.98
N LEU A 129 9.99 -8.64 -8.77
CA LEU A 129 10.83 -8.66 -7.58
C LEU A 129 11.98 -9.65 -7.65
N GLU A 130 11.79 -10.82 -8.26
CA GLU A 130 12.85 -11.82 -8.40
C GLU A 130 14.02 -11.24 -9.21
N ARG A 131 13.70 -10.48 -10.27
CA ARG A 131 14.69 -9.86 -11.15
C ARG A 131 15.45 -8.70 -10.48
N MET A 132 14.75 -7.85 -9.71
CA MET A 132 15.36 -6.64 -9.13
C MET A 132 15.90 -6.81 -7.71
N ASN A 133 15.23 -7.63 -6.89
CA ASN A 133 15.50 -7.77 -5.47
C ASN A 133 15.87 -9.21 -5.04
N ASN A 134 15.88 -10.17 -5.98
CA ASN A 134 16.12 -11.59 -5.70
C ASN A 134 15.08 -12.23 -4.76
N ILE A 135 13.88 -11.65 -4.62
CA ILE A 135 12.81 -12.25 -3.81
C ILE A 135 12.20 -13.40 -4.59
N SER A 136 12.14 -14.59 -3.99
CA SER A 136 11.66 -15.78 -4.69
C SER A 136 10.17 -15.68 -5.07
N LYS A 137 9.80 -16.30 -6.20
CA LYS A 137 8.38 -16.51 -6.55
C LYS A 137 7.60 -17.22 -5.45
N THR A 138 8.22 -18.14 -4.72
CA THR A 138 7.60 -18.82 -3.57
C THR A 138 7.20 -17.82 -2.48
N ASP A 139 8.12 -16.94 -2.06
CA ASP A 139 7.86 -15.96 -1.01
C ASP A 139 6.80 -14.93 -1.44
N SER A 140 6.90 -14.43 -2.67
CA SER A 140 5.91 -13.47 -3.19
C SER A 140 4.53 -14.10 -3.39
N ASN A 141 4.44 -15.41 -3.68
CA ASN A 141 3.17 -16.13 -3.70
C ASN A 141 2.58 -16.35 -2.30
N LEU A 142 3.40 -16.73 -1.31
CA LEU A 142 2.97 -16.82 0.09
C LEU A 142 2.44 -15.47 0.61
N TYR A 143 3.10 -14.37 0.26
CA TYR A 143 2.59 -13.03 0.55
C TYR A 143 1.23 -12.79 -0.10
N PHE A 144 1.11 -13.03 -1.41
CA PHE A 144 -0.13 -12.77 -2.15
C PHE A 144 -1.30 -13.58 -1.58
N ASP A 145 -1.09 -14.86 -1.29
CA ASP A 145 -2.13 -15.76 -0.78
C ASP A 145 -2.56 -15.36 0.64
N SER A 146 -1.61 -15.03 1.51
CA SER A 146 -1.91 -14.54 2.86
C SER A 146 -2.60 -13.17 2.83
N PHE A 147 -2.23 -12.25 1.92
CA PHE A 147 -2.93 -10.98 1.71
C PHE A 147 -4.37 -11.20 1.23
N LYS A 148 -4.58 -12.09 0.27
CA LYS A 148 -5.92 -12.46 -0.22
C LYS A 148 -6.78 -13.06 0.90
N ALA A 149 -6.20 -13.91 1.75
CA ALA A 149 -6.88 -14.46 2.91
C ALA A 149 -7.26 -13.37 3.93
N LEU A 150 -6.40 -12.37 4.13
CA LEU A 150 -6.69 -11.22 4.97
C LEU A 150 -7.83 -10.35 4.40
N LEU A 151 -7.82 -10.06 3.08
CA LEU A 151 -8.93 -9.35 2.44
C LEU A 151 -10.25 -10.12 2.59
N ASN A 152 -10.22 -11.45 2.47
CA ASN A 152 -11.41 -12.29 2.70
C ASN A 152 -11.98 -12.12 4.11
N LYS A 153 -11.17 -11.85 5.12
CA LYS A 153 -11.66 -11.55 6.47
C LYS A 153 -12.37 -10.20 6.54
N TYR A 154 -11.82 -9.16 5.92
CA TYR A 154 -12.48 -7.84 5.86
C TYR A 154 -13.82 -7.90 5.11
N ARG A 155 -13.87 -8.60 3.97
CA ARG A 155 -15.07 -8.74 3.13
C ARG A 155 -16.32 -9.21 3.89
N GLN A 156 -16.14 -9.97 4.98
CA GLN A 156 -17.25 -10.43 5.83
C GLN A 156 -17.99 -9.29 6.55
N TYR A 157 -17.38 -8.11 6.64
CA TYR A 157 -17.89 -6.96 7.38
C TYR A 157 -18.10 -5.72 6.49
N LEU A 158 -17.88 -5.83 5.18
CA LEU A 158 -18.09 -4.71 4.25
C LEU A 158 -19.56 -4.61 3.85
N PRO A 159 -20.07 -3.40 3.57
CA PRO A 159 -21.40 -3.23 2.99
C PRO A 159 -21.42 -3.75 1.54
N ASN A 160 -22.61 -4.10 1.05
CA ASN A 160 -22.79 -4.67 -0.29
C ASN A 160 -22.31 -3.77 -1.44
N ASN A 161 -22.22 -2.44 -1.23
CA ASN A 161 -21.71 -1.49 -2.20
C ASN A 161 -20.20 -1.20 -2.05
N PHE A 162 -19.46 -2.07 -1.35
CA PHE A 162 -18.01 -1.97 -1.30
C PHE A 162 -17.35 -3.31 -1.64
N SER A 163 -16.54 -3.31 -2.69
CA SER A 163 -15.66 -4.42 -3.02
C SER A 163 -14.20 -4.03 -2.80
N MET A 164 -13.41 -5.01 -2.36
CA MET A 164 -11.94 -4.90 -2.34
C MET A 164 -11.34 -6.17 -2.90
N ASP A 165 -10.27 -6.07 -3.67
CA ASP A 165 -9.53 -7.22 -4.21
C ASP A 165 -8.04 -6.96 -4.40
N ILE A 166 -7.30 -8.01 -4.73
CA ILE A 166 -5.89 -7.94 -5.08
C ILE A 166 -5.67 -8.60 -6.44
N VAL A 167 -4.88 -7.96 -7.30
CA VAL A 167 -4.48 -8.49 -8.61
C VAL A 167 -2.96 -8.46 -8.75
N ARG A 168 -2.38 -9.41 -9.49
CA ARG A 168 -0.99 -9.30 -9.94
C ARG A 168 -0.98 -8.57 -11.27
N ILE A 169 -0.03 -7.66 -11.47
CA ILE A 169 0.13 -7.01 -12.78
C ILE A 169 0.45 -8.04 -13.88
N ALA A 170 1.11 -9.15 -13.53
CA ALA A 170 1.33 -10.27 -14.43
C ALA A 170 0.05 -10.84 -15.04
N ASP A 171 -1.05 -10.85 -14.27
CA ASP A 171 -2.34 -11.41 -14.70
C ASP A 171 -3.03 -10.56 -15.78
N LEU A 172 -2.52 -9.35 -16.05
CA LEU A 172 -2.98 -8.49 -17.15
C LEU A 172 -2.38 -8.87 -18.51
N TYR A 173 -1.34 -9.71 -18.50
CA TYR A 173 -0.62 -10.15 -19.69
C TYR A 173 -1.02 -11.58 -20.07
N GLU A 174 -0.83 -11.92 -21.34
CA GLU A 174 -1.05 -13.29 -21.83
C GLU A 174 -0.17 -14.31 -21.08
N ASN A 175 1.05 -13.90 -20.77
CA ASN A 175 2.01 -14.63 -19.96
C ASN A 175 3.06 -13.67 -19.39
N GLU A 176 3.83 -14.14 -18.43
CA GLU A 176 4.88 -13.36 -17.77
C GLU A 176 5.98 -12.89 -18.74
N GLN A 177 6.28 -13.67 -19.77
CA GLN A 177 7.31 -13.34 -20.75
C GLN A 177 6.98 -12.08 -21.54
N LYS A 178 5.71 -11.89 -21.94
CA LYS A 178 5.25 -10.67 -22.62
C LYS A 178 5.41 -9.41 -21.76
N LEU A 179 5.25 -9.54 -20.45
CA LEU A 179 5.51 -8.45 -19.50
C LEU A 179 7.00 -8.12 -19.49
N HIS A 180 7.87 -9.13 -19.34
CA HIS A 180 9.32 -8.92 -19.30
C HIS A 180 9.88 -8.33 -20.60
N GLU A 181 9.37 -8.75 -21.76
CA GLU A 181 9.71 -8.17 -23.06
C GLU A 181 9.42 -6.65 -23.11
N GLU A 182 8.28 -6.22 -22.55
CA GLU A 182 7.93 -4.80 -22.50
C GLU A 182 8.82 -4.02 -21.53
N VAL A 183 9.18 -4.60 -20.38
CA VAL A 183 10.16 -4.04 -19.44
C VAL A 183 11.51 -3.88 -20.13
N ASP A 184 12.00 -4.91 -20.80
CA ASP A 184 13.31 -4.93 -21.47
C ASP A 184 13.42 -3.86 -22.54
N ARG A 185 12.34 -3.64 -23.28
CA ARG A 185 12.28 -2.57 -24.30
C ARG A 185 12.48 -1.17 -23.70
N LEU A 186 12.08 -0.95 -22.45
CA LEU A 186 12.17 0.35 -21.78
C LEU A 186 13.50 0.56 -21.06
N ILE A 187 14.23 -0.51 -20.71
CA ILE A 187 15.50 -0.41 -19.96
C ILE A 187 16.52 0.55 -20.60
N PRO A 188 16.79 0.54 -21.93
CA PRO A 188 17.78 1.45 -22.52
C PRO A 188 17.43 2.93 -22.35
N GLU A 189 16.15 3.28 -22.47
CA GLU A 189 15.65 4.65 -22.25
C GLU A 189 15.87 5.07 -20.80
N ILE A 190 15.46 4.22 -19.85
CA ILE A 190 15.61 4.50 -18.41
C ILE A 190 17.08 4.59 -18.02
N GLU A 191 17.93 3.72 -18.55
CA GLU A 191 19.36 3.80 -18.26
C GLU A 191 19.97 5.12 -18.77
N ALA A 192 19.55 5.62 -19.93
CA ALA A 192 19.97 6.92 -20.44
C ALA A 192 19.51 8.06 -19.52
N GLU A 193 18.29 7.99 -18.98
CA GLU A 193 17.81 8.95 -17.99
C GLU A 193 18.63 8.92 -16.71
N TYR A 194 18.94 7.74 -16.16
CA TYR A 194 19.78 7.60 -14.96
C TYR A 194 21.21 8.13 -15.17
N LYS A 195 21.77 7.97 -16.39
CA LYS A 195 23.05 8.59 -16.77
C LYS A 195 22.98 10.11 -16.84
N ALA A 196 21.81 10.68 -17.14
CA ALA A 196 21.58 12.12 -17.20
C ALA A 196 21.16 12.73 -15.84
N MET A 197 20.75 11.91 -14.86
CA MET A 197 20.43 12.34 -13.51
C MET A 197 21.70 12.73 -12.72
N GLY A 198 21.56 13.68 -11.80
CA GLY A 198 22.65 14.07 -10.90
C GLY A 198 22.91 13.05 -9.78
N ASP A 199 24.14 13.02 -9.26
CA ASP A 199 24.65 12.02 -8.30
C ASP A 199 23.75 11.82 -7.07
N LYS A 200 23.12 12.88 -6.56
CA LYS A 200 22.34 12.82 -5.32
C LYS A 200 21.09 11.95 -5.43
N GLU A 201 20.35 12.06 -6.53
CA GLU A 201 19.10 11.30 -6.75
C GLU A 201 19.43 9.84 -7.07
N THR A 202 20.47 9.62 -7.88
CA THR A 202 21.02 8.31 -8.18
C THR A 202 21.46 7.58 -6.89
N ASN A 203 22.17 8.26 -5.98
CA ASN A 203 22.64 7.64 -4.74
C ASN A 203 21.50 7.16 -3.83
N LEU A 204 20.39 7.89 -3.73
CA LEU A 204 19.25 7.46 -2.90
C LEU A 204 18.58 6.20 -3.46
N ASN A 205 18.45 6.13 -4.79
CA ASN A 205 17.88 4.96 -5.47
C ASN A 205 18.77 3.72 -5.28
N LEU A 206 20.10 3.88 -5.37
CA LEU A 206 21.06 2.81 -5.12
C LEU A 206 20.99 2.29 -3.68
N ILE A 207 20.98 3.17 -2.68
CA ILE A 207 20.82 2.79 -1.26
C ILE A 207 19.52 2.01 -1.06
N THR A 208 18.42 2.49 -1.65
CA THR A 208 17.11 1.83 -1.54
C THR A 208 17.13 0.45 -2.20
N SER A 209 17.79 0.31 -3.35
CA SER A 209 17.93 -0.97 -4.05
C SER A 209 18.73 -1.97 -3.20
N GLU A 210 19.89 -1.56 -2.70
CA GLU A 210 20.72 -2.41 -1.84
C GLU A 210 19.95 -2.92 -0.62
N LEU A 211 19.18 -2.03 0.02
CA LEU A 211 18.34 -2.38 1.16
C LEU A 211 17.19 -3.34 0.82
N ASN A 212 16.81 -3.52 -0.44
CA ASN A 212 15.74 -4.45 -0.82
C ASN A 212 16.25 -5.78 -1.37
N ILE A 213 17.52 -5.88 -1.76
CA ILE A 213 18.11 -7.12 -2.27
C ILE A 213 18.19 -8.16 -1.14
N GLN A 214 17.64 -9.34 -1.41
CA GLN A 214 17.86 -10.54 -0.60
C GLN A 214 19.04 -11.31 -1.18
N TRP A 215 20.24 -11.11 -0.64
CA TRP A 215 21.47 -11.72 -1.18
C TRP A 215 21.42 -13.27 -1.22
N GLN A 216 20.62 -13.88 -0.35
CA GLN A 216 20.33 -15.32 -0.36
C GLN A 216 18.82 -15.50 -0.53
N GLY A 217 18.37 -15.35 -1.78
CA GLY A 217 16.95 -15.32 -2.15
C GLY A 217 16.62 -16.42 -3.15
N ALA A 218 16.03 -16.06 -4.29
CA ALA A 218 15.79 -16.99 -5.39
C ALA A 218 17.09 -17.65 -5.87
N GLU A 219 18.15 -16.85 -5.95
CA GLU A 219 19.53 -17.29 -6.17
C GLU A 219 20.43 -16.90 -4.99
N ASP A 220 21.61 -17.53 -4.90
CA ASP A 220 22.62 -17.15 -3.92
C ASP A 220 23.58 -16.10 -4.49
N TRP A 221 23.14 -14.83 -4.49
CA TRP A 221 23.95 -13.67 -4.87
C TRP A 221 24.98 -13.29 -3.80
N SER A 222 24.99 -13.92 -2.62
CA SER A 222 25.99 -13.63 -1.58
C SER A 222 27.41 -13.99 -2.02
N LYS A 223 27.52 -14.94 -2.96
CA LYS A 223 28.75 -15.42 -3.59
C LYS A 223 29.31 -14.54 -4.70
N TYR A 224 28.55 -13.53 -5.14
CA TYR A 224 29.00 -12.61 -6.19
C TYR A 224 30.17 -11.74 -5.73
N THR A 225 31.01 -11.35 -6.69
CA THR A 225 32.08 -10.37 -6.47
C THR A 225 31.48 -9.00 -6.13
N ASP A 226 32.30 -8.09 -5.61
CA ASP A 226 31.84 -6.74 -5.28
C ASP A 226 31.36 -5.97 -6.52
N GLU A 227 31.98 -6.19 -7.68
CA GLU A 227 31.56 -5.62 -8.97
C GLU A 227 30.18 -6.16 -9.40
N GLU A 228 29.95 -7.47 -9.29
CA GLU A 228 28.67 -8.09 -9.61
C GLU A 228 27.56 -7.61 -8.65
N LYS A 229 27.87 -7.45 -7.36
CA LYS A 229 26.93 -6.89 -6.37
C LYS A 229 26.58 -5.44 -6.68
N LYS A 230 27.57 -4.60 -7.03
CA LYS A 230 27.35 -3.22 -7.47
C LYS A 230 26.45 -3.16 -8.70
N GLU A 231 26.63 -4.07 -9.65
CA GLU A 231 25.76 -4.12 -10.83
C GLU A 231 24.31 -4.51 -10.48
N LYS A 232 24.11 -5.48 -9.57
CA LYS A 232 22.76 -5.82 -9.08
C LYS A 232 22.08 -4.64 -8.37
N ILE A 233 22.83 -3.89 -7.55
CA ILE A 233 22.32 -2.67 -6.90
C ILE A 233 21.97 -1.60 -7.94
N ARG A 234 22.80 -1.45 -8.98
CA ARG A 234 22.60 -0.44 -10.03
C ARG A 234 21.39 -0.73 -10.92
N ILE A 235 21.20 -1.99 -11.32
CA ILE A 235 20.16 -2.37 -12.26
C ILE A 235 18.76 -2.40 -11.62
N GLY A 236 18.67 -2.58 -10.30
CA GLY A 236 17.40 -2.66 -9.57
C GLY A 236 16.46 -1.48 -9.82
N PRO A 237 16.87 -0.21 -9.58
CA PRO A 237 16.04 0.97 -9.83
C PRO A 237 15.67 1.15 -11.32
N ILE A 238 16.57 0.81 -12.24
CA ILE A 238 16.33 0.87 -13.68
C ILE A 238 15.21 -0.10 -14.07
N ILE A 239 15.26 -1.34 -13.58
CA ILE A 239 14.20 -2.34 -13.81
C ILE A 239 12.89 -1.88 -13.18
N HIS A 240 12.92 -1.37 -11.96
CA HIS A 240 11.72 -0.87 -11.27
C HIS A 240 11.02 0.24 -12.07
N ASP A 241 11.79 1.22 -12.57
CA ASP A 241 11.23 2.36 -13.29
C ASP A 241 10.76 1.99 -14.70
N ALA A 242 11.47 1.10 -15.39
CA ALA A 242 11.01 0.49 -16.63
C ALA A 242 9.69 -0.26 -16.43
N TYR A 243 9.61 -1.09 -15.40
CA TYR A 243 8.40 -1.80 -15.01
C TYR A 243 7.26 -0.83 -14.64
N CYS A 244 7.55 0.28 -13.98
CA CYS A 244 6.52 1.26 -13.65
C CYS A 244 5.88 1.96 -14.86
N ARG A 245 6.53 1.90 -16.04
CA ARG A 245 6.10 2.54 -17.29
C ARG A 245 5.47 1.60 -18.31
N ILE A 246 5.42 0.29 -18.06
CA ILE A 246 4.75 -0.64 -18.99
C ILE A 246 3.26 -0.29 -19.13
N SER A 247 2.76 -0.39 -20.35
CA SER A 247 1.47 0.16 -20.78
C SER A 247 0.29 -0.38 -19.97
N LYS A 248 0.14 -1.71 -19.88
CA LYS A 248 -1.00 -2.32 -19.16
C LYS A 248 -1.00 -1.99 -17.68
N ARG A 249 0.17 -1.90 -17.04
CA ARG A 249 0.28 -1.50 -15.64
C ARG A 249 -0.15 -0.04 -15.46
N ALA A 250 0.37 0.85 -16.30
CA ALA A 250 0.05 2.27 -16.25
C ALA A 250 -1.44 2.51 -16.48
N GLU A 251 -2.04 1.87 -17.47
CA GLU A 251 -3.47 1.94 -17.77
C GLU A 251 -4.31 1.38 -16.61
N TYR A 252 -3.96 0.23 -16.07
CA TYR A 252 -4.74 -0.40 -15.02
C TYR A 252 -4.72 0.37 -13.69
N ILE A 253 -3.56 0.90 -13.31
CA ILE A 253 -3.38 1.64 -12.05
C ILE A 253 -3.82 3.10 -12.21
N LYS A 254 -3.47 3.74 -13.32
CA LYS A 254 -3.60 5.18 -13.57
C LYS A 254 -4.54 5.49 -14.73
N GLY A 255 -5.48 4.61 -15.07
CA GLY A 255 -6.53 4.92 -16.04
C GLY A 255 -7.30 6.18 -15.67
N ASP A 256 -7.99 6.77 -16.64
CA ASP A 256 -8.76 8.00 -16.43
C ASP A 256 -9.95 7.80 -15.48
N ASP A 257 -10.45 6.57 -15.36
CA ASP A 257 -11.53 6.16 -14.45
C ASP A 257 -11.00 5.67 -13.08
N LYS A 258 -9.69 5.84 -12.79
CA LYS A 258 -9.04 5.35 -11.58
C LYS A 258 -8.57 6.48 -10.66
N ILE A 259 -8.80 6.30 -9.37
CA ILE A 259 -8.22 7.11 -8.31
C ILE A 259 -7.13 6.31 -7.61
N MET A 260 -5.87 6.66 -7.86
CA MET A 260 -4.75 6.00 -7.17
C MET A 260 -4.60 6.58 -5.75
N VAL A 261 -4.48 5.70 -4.76
CA VAL A 261 -4.13 6.03 -3.37
C VAL A 261 -2.78 5.43 -3.03
N PHE A 262 -1.95 6.19 -2.33
CA PHE A 262 -0.62 5.73 -1.96
C PHE A 262 -0.12 6.43 -0.70
N THR A 263 0.89 5.84 -0.04
CA THR A 263 1.36 6.33 1.26
C THR A 263 2.36 7.48 1.17
N THR A 264 2.78 7.86 -0.03
CA THR A 264 3.71 8.98 -0.29
C THR A 264 3.19 9.85 -1.44
N PRO A 265 3.57 11.13 -1.50
CA PRO A 265 3.15 12.02 -2.58
C PRO A 265 3.66 11.52 -3.94
N GLY A 266 2.82 11.67 -4.96
CA GLY A 266 3.12 11.33 -6.35
C GLY A 266 2.21 12.11 -7.29
N LYS A 267 2.61 12.23 -8.56
CA LYS A 267 1.90 13.05 -9.56
C LYS A 267 0.49 12.57 -9.91
N SER A 268 0.12 11.36 -9.50
CA SER A 268 -1.15 10.72 -9.85
C SER A 268 -1.88 10.09 -8.66
N SER A 269 -1.38 10.24 -7.43
CA SER A 269 -1.94 9.57 -6.26
C SER A 269 -2.33 10.52 -5.15
N ILE A 270 -3.48 10.26 -4.52
CA ILE A 270 -3.84 10.93 -3.27
C ILE A 270 -2.94 10.37 -2.17
N PRO A 271 -2.17 11.22 -1.45
CA PRO A 271 -1.20 10.74 -0.49
C PRO A 271 -1.83 10.63 0.90
N ILE A 272 -2.34 9.44 1.21
CA ILE A 272 -2.96 9.09 2.49
C ILE A 272 -1.95 8.39 3.41
N GLY A 273 -2.15 8.42 4.73
CA GLY A 273 -1.32 7.61 5.63
C GLY A 273 -1.50 6.10 5.40
N THR A 274 -0.55 5.30 5.88
CA THR A 274 -0.75 3.85 6.08
C THR A 274 -1.68 3.62 7.27
N THR A 275 -1.50 4.44 8.31
CA THR A 275 -2.42 4.58 9.43
C THR A 275 -2.56 6.07 9.76
N LYS A 276 -3.35 6.39 10.79
CA LYS A 276 -3.40 7.76 11.31
C LYS A 276 -2.04 8.26 11.82
N THR A 277 -1.16 7.37 12.28
CA THR A 277 0.13 7.75 12.89
C THR A 277 1.33 7.40 12.00
N SER A 278 1.15 6.75 10.85
CA SER A 278 2.26 6.30 10.00
C SER A 278 2.04 6.53 8.50
N VAL A 279 3.15 6.72 7.79
CA VAL A 279 3.25 6.75 6.32
C VAL A 279 4.15 5.65 5.78
N THR A 280 4.69 4.80 6.65
CA THR A 280 5.58 3.70 6.28
C THR A 280 4.82 2.72 5.38
N LYS A 281 5.40 2.36 4.24
CA LYS A 281 4.88 1.33 3.33
C LYS A 281 4.63 0.02 4.10
N PHE A 282 3.40 -0.46 4.12
CA PHE A 282 2.98 -1.60 4.95
C PHE A 282 3.73 -2.89 4.64
N TRP A 283 4.02 -3.13 3.35
CA TRP A 283 4.70 -4.33 2.86
C TRP A 283 6.21 -4.35 3.18
N THR A 284 6.77 -3.21 3.58
CA THR A 284 8.14 -3.12 4.12
C THR A 284 8.16 -2.77 5.61
N GLY A 285 7.00 -2.69 6.26
CA GLY A 285 6.86 -2.26 7.65
C GLY A 285 6.32 -3.36 8.54
N PHE A 286 6.34 -3.10 9.85
CA PHE A 286 5.83 -4.01 10.88
C PHE A 286 4.72 -3.33 11.68
N GLY A 287 3.61 -4.02 11.89
CA GLY A 287 2.44 -3.47 12.59
C GLY A 287 2.52 -3.67 14.10
N VAL A 288 2.33 -2.59 14.86
CA VAL A 288 2.24 -2.60 16.33
C VAL A 288 1.08 -1.72 16.81
N LEU A 289 0.70 -1.86 18.08
CA LEU A 289 -0.19 -0.93 18.75
C LEU A 289 0.59 0.00 19.69
N GLU A 290 0.17 1.24 19.76
CA GLU A 290 0.61 2.23 20.75
C GLU A 290 -0.54 2.50 21.72
N LYS A 291 -0.28 2.49 23.03
CA LYS A 291 -1.27 2.84 24.05
C LYS A 291 -1.20 4.33 24.39
N LYS A 292 -2.36 4.97 24.53
CA LYS A 292 -2.48 6.35 25.00
C LYS A 292 -3.73 6.50 25.86
N GLY A 293 -3.51 6.56 27.17
CA GLY A 293 -4.59 6.44 28.16
C GLY A 293 -5.28 5.08 28.03
N ASP A 294 -6.61 5.09 27.87
CA ASP A 294 -7.43 3.88 27.76
C ASP A 294 -7.69 3.42 26.31
N SER A 295 -7.00 4.03 25.34
CA SER A 295 -7.15 3.81 23.90
C SER A 295 -5.87 3.25 23.26
N TYR A 296 -6.04 2.58 22.13
CA TYR A 296 -4.95 2.07 21.29
C TYR A 296 -4.93 2.75 19.92
N PHE A 297 -3.75 2.80 19.33
CA PHE A 297 -3.51 3.42 18.03
C PHE A 297 -2.69 2.49 17.14
N ASP A 298 -3.15 2.34 15.90
CA ASP A 298 -2.49 1.54 14.87
C ASP A 298 -1.20 2.21 14.41
N ARG A 299 -0.06 1.52 14.47
CA ARG A 299 1.23 2.03 14.01
C ARG A 299 1.89 1.03 13.06
N VAL A 300 2.44 1.55 11.96
CA VAL A 300 3.33 0.79 11.08
C VAL A 300 4.73 1.37 11.17
N LEU A 301 5.67 0.56 11.61
CA LEU A 301 7.07 0.93 11.81
C LEU A 301 7.89 0.57 10.58
N SER A 302 8.78 1.47 10.16
CA SER A 302 9.83 1.12 9.19
C SER A 302 10.82 0.13 9.81
N PRO A 303 11.63 -0.59 9.02
CA PRO A 303 12.63 -1.52 9.56
C PRO A 303 13.57 -0.83 10.56
N GLN A 304 14.03 0.37 10.23
CA GLN A 304 14.89 1.18 11.09
C GLN A 304 14.18 1.63 12.37
N GLN A 305 12.89 1.93 12.30
CA GLN A 305 12.10 2.28 13.49
C GLN A 305 11.92 1.06 14.39
N PHE A 306 11.58 -0.10 13.80
CA PHE A 306 11.42 -1.36 14.51
C PHE A 306 12.70 -1.80 15.20
N ASP A 307 13.85 -1.76 14.51
CA ASP A 307 15.14 -2.11 15.09
C ASP A 307 15.53 -1.25 16.30
N LYS A 308 15.09 0.02 16.35
CA LYS A 308 15.36 0.92 17.48
C LYS A 308 14.50 0.63 18.72
N ILE A 309 13.35 -0.01 18.56
CA ILE A 309 12.33 -0.13 19.61
C ILE A 309 12.00 -1.57 19.98
N LYS A 310 12.45 -2.56 19.21
CA LYS A 310 12.10 -3.97 19.42
C LYS A 310 12.51 -4.53 20.78
N ASP A 311 13.58 -3.97 21.37
CA ASP A 311 14.09 -4.37 22.68
C ASP A 311 13.55 -3.48 23.83
N GLN A 312 12.73 -2.47 23.53
CA GLN A 312 12.08 -1.65 24.56
C GLN A 312 10.93 -2.42 25.21
N PRO A 313 10.58 -2.12 26.47
CA PRO A 313 9.45 -2.77 27.15
C PRO A 313 8.15 -2.63 26.35
N HIS A 314 7.54 -3.77 26.03
CA HIS A 314 6.24 -3.87 25.38
C HIS A 314 5.49 -5.10 25.89
N GLU A 315 4.18 -5.08 25.75
CA GLU A 315 3.32 -6.23 26.02
C GLU A 315 3.13 -7.03 24.73
N VAL A 316 3.19 -8.36 24.82
CA VAL A 316 2.83 -9.26 23.72
C VAL A 316 1.47 -9.86 24.03
N VAL A 317 0.46 -9.49 23.25
CA VAL A 317 -0.92 -9.92 23.46
C VAL A 317 -1.27 -11.00 22.46
N GLN A 318 -1.72 -12.15 22.98
CA GLN A 318 -2.19 -13.27 22.16
C GLN A 318 -3.60 -12.99 21.62
N THR A 319 -3.87 -13.39 20.37
CA THR A 319 -5.20 -13.28 19.77
C THR A 319 -5.40 -14.31 18.66
N ASP A 320 -6.64 -14.74 18.49
CA ASP A 320 -7.07 -15.63 17.39
C ASP A 320 -7.97 -14.90 16.37
N LEU A 321 -7.98 -13.56 16.38
CA LEU A 321 -8.88 -12.76 15.55
C LEU A 321 -8.69 -13.04 14.05
N ILE A 322 -7.45 -13.20 13.61
CA ILE A 322 -7.09 -13.51 12.23
C ILE A 322 -6.31 -14.83 12.23
N PRO A 323 -6.83 -15.90 11.60
CA PRO A 323 -6.22 -17.22 11.61
C PRO A 323 -5.11 -17.33 10.55
N LEU A 324 -4.16 -16.40 10.57
CA LEU A 324 -2.96 -16.38 9.72
C LEU A 324 -1.72 -16.42 10.61
N LYS A 325 -0.60 -16.92 10.07
CA LYS A 325 0.62 -17.23 10.84
C LYS A 325 1.08 -16.07 11.73
N ASN A 326 1.16 -14.86 11.19
CA ASN A 326 1.74 -13.69 11.86
C ASN A 326 0.73 -12.89 12.70
N PHE A 327 -0.47 -13.42 12.95
CA PHE A 327 -1.54 -12.71 13.67
C PHE A 327 -1.85 -13.29 15.05
N LYS A 328 -1.09 -14.30 15.48
CA LYS A 328 -1.25 -14.91 16.81
C LYS A 328 -0.90 -13.96 17.96
N GLU A 329 -0.03 -12.99 17.67
CA GLU A 329 0.53 -12.07 18.65
C GLU A 329 0.52 -10.65 18.10
N ILE A 330 0.19 -9.66 18.93
CA ILE A 330 0.36 -8.23 18.63
C ILE A 330 1.23 -7.59 19.72
N TRP A 331 2.19 -6.78 19.29
CA TRP A 331 3.04 -6.00 20.19
C TRP A 331 2.36 -4.68 20.55
N VAL A 332 2.29 -4.40 21.84
CA VAL A 332 1.63 -3.22 22.40
C VAL A 332 2.64 -2.41 23.20
N TYR A 333 2.99 -1.23 22.69
CA TYR A 333 3.87 -0.30 23.37
C TYR A 333 3.06 0.55 24.37
N PRO A 334 3.58 0.75 25.60
CA PRO A 334 2.84 1.42 26.66
C PRO A 334 2.61 2.91 26.42
N GLU A 335 3.38 3.51 25.50
CA GLU A 335 3.32 4.93 25.15
C GLU A 335 3.41 5.15 23.63
N GLU A 336 3.11 6.38 23.21
CA GLU A 336 3.28 6.84 21.83
C GLU A 336 4.76 6.84 21.45
N LEU A 337 5.14 6.09 20.41
CA LEU A 337 6.53 6.05 19.97
C LEU A 337 6.88 7.39 19.29
N ARG A 338 8.08 7.91 19.56
CA ARG A 338 8.56 9.13 18.92
C ARG A 338 9.87 8.84 18.22
N PHE A 339 9.90 9.13 16.92
CA PHE A 339 11.07 8.98 16.09
C PHE A 339 11.50 10.38 15.65
N SER A 340 12.70 10.79 16.07
CA SER A 340 13.36 12.04 15.67
C SER A 340 13.99 11.94 14.30
#